data_AF-A0A961HFA2-F1
#
_entry.id   AF-A0A961HFA2-F1
#
_cell.length_a   1.000
_cell.length_b   1.000
_cell.length_c   1.000
_cell.angle_alpha   90.00
_cell.angle_beta   90.00
_cell.angle_gamma   90.00
#
_symmetry.space_group_name_H-M   'P 1'
#
loop_
_entity.id
_entity.type
_entity.pdbx_description
1 polymer ?
#
loop_
_entity_poly.entity_id
_entity_poly.type
_entity_poly.pdbx_seq_one_letter_code
_entity_poly.pdbx_strand_id
1 'polypeptide(L)'
;AATQAMTLPPGPADSPVFFVRCELLDADGHVVADNLYWQSQRADDVGPPTNDAAFDSKQVSWADMTALNYLPKTALDVTARYDDAGATDKVTIRLHNPNPGIAFFERAELLTSPLAEEILPIEYDDNYVTVFGGETVEIHGHVPTAGTTPRWVRVSGYNSVPTVVAVH
;
A
#
# COMPACT_ATOMS: atom_id res chain seq x y z
N ALA A 1 -25.00 14.43 2.52
CA ALA A 1 -24.29 15.67 2.17
C ALA A 1 -22.84 15.50 2.62
N ALA A 2 -21.88 15.95 1.80
CA ALA A 2 -20.46 15.93 2.20
C ALA A 2 -20.14 17.19 3.03
N THR A 3 -19.28 17.04 4.04
CA THR A 3 -18.72 18.15 4.83
C THR A 3 -17.24 18.23 4.53
N GLN A 4 -16.74 19.44 4.28
CA GLN A 4 -15.31 19.68 4.16
C GLN A 4 -14.64 19.48 5.52
N ALA A 5 -13.69 18.55 5.61
CA ALA A 5 -12.91 18.32 6.84
C ALA A 5 -11.75 19.31 6.96
N MET A 6 -10.97 19.50 5.89
CA MET A 6 -9.85 20.43 5.84
C MET A 6 -9.45 20.80 4.40
N THR A 7 -8.56 21.77 4.26
CA THR A 7 -7.78 22.03 3.05
C THR A 7 -6.32 21.75 3.35
N LEU A 8 -5.67 20.94 2.52
CA LEU A 8 -4.25 20.63 2.68
C LEU A 8 -3.39 21.85 2.33
N PRO A 9 -2.33 22.16 3.10
CA PRO A 9 -1.38 23.19 2.72
C PRO A 9 -0.60 22.77 1.46
N PRO A 10 0.07 23.70 0.78
CA PRO A 10 1.05 23.35 -0.26
C PRO A 10 2.08 22.37 0.29
N GLY A 11 2.54 21.45 -0.56
CA GLY A 11 3.56 20.47 -0.21
C GLY A 11 4.89 21.11 0.23
N PRO A 12 5.80 20.31 0.83
CA PRO A 12 7.11 20.76 1.26
C PRO A 12 7.88 21.36 0.07
N ALA A 13 8.51 22.52 0.25
CA ALA A 13 9.17 23.27 -0.83
C ALA A 13 10.47 22.60 -1.34
N ASP A 14 11.06 21.72 -0.55
CA ASP A 14 12.34 21.06 -0.78
C ASP A 14 12.23 19.64 -1.37
N SER A 15 11.02 19.14 -1.63
CA SER A 15 10.83 17.81 -2.22
C SER A 15 9.96 17.84 -3.47
N PRO A 16 10.46 17.44 -4.66
CA PRO A 16 9.68 17.45 -5.90
C PRO A 16 8.52 16.44 -5.90
N VAL A 17 8.63 15.37 -5.11
CA VAL A 17 7.55 14.42 -4.81
C VAL A 17 7.45 14.23 -3.31
N PHE A 18 6.25 14.17 -2.76
CA PHE A 18 6.02 14.02 -1.32
C PHE A 18 4.81 13.12 -1.06
N PHE A 19 4.79 12.51 0.12
CA PHE A 19 3.68 11.69 0.56
C PHE A 19 2.71 12.49 1.44
N VAL A 20 1.41 12.22 1.31
CA VAL A 20 0.35 12.79 2.13
C VAL A 20 -0.42 11.64 2.75
N ARG A 21 -0.26 11.44 4.06
CA ARG A 21 -1.06 10.49 4.84
C ARG A 21 -2.26 11.20 5.42
N CYS A 22 -3.45 10.65 5.19
CA CYS A 22 -4.71 11.17 5.67
C CYS A 22 -5.36 10.13 6.59
N GLU A 23 -5.34 10.39 7.89
CA GLU A 23 -5.98 9.54 8.89
C GLU A 23 -7.27 10.19 9.40
N LEU A 24 -8.35 9.41 9.41
CA LEU A 24 -9.58 9.75 10.11
C LEU A 24 -9.60 8.98 11.43
N LEU A 25 -9.70 9.71 12.54
CA LEU A 25 -9.78 9.15 13.88
C LEU A 25 -11.22 9.22 14.41
N ASP A 26 -11.64 8.20 15.15
CA ASP A 26 -12.86 8.26 15.95
C ASP A 26 -12.66 9.12 17.22
N ALA A 27 -13.71 9.22 18.05
CA ALA A 27 -13.67 10.02 19.28
C ALA A 27 -12.72 9.47 20.36
N ASP A 28 -12.39 8.18 20.29
CA ASP A 28 -11.49 7.50 21.22
C ASP A 28 -10.03 7.52 20.71
N GLY A 29 -9.80 8.04 19.49
CA GLY A 29 -8.49 8.17 18.86
C GLY A 29 -8.09 6.98 17.99
N HIS A 30 -9.01 6.06 17.67
CA HIS A 30 -8.72 4.95 16.77
C HIS A 30 -8.80 5.38 15.32
N VAL A 31 -7.87 4.90 14.50
CA VAL A 31 -7.91 5.08 13.04
C VAL A 31 -9.08 4.28 12.47
N VAL A 32 -10.03 4.97 11.84
CA VAL A 32 -11.17 4.35 11.13
C VAL A 32 -11.02 4.40 9.61
N ALA A 33 -10.12 5.25 9.10
CA ALA A 33 -9.68 5.23 7.72
C ALA A 33 -8.26 5.80 7.63
N ASP A 34 -7.41 5.17 6.83
CA ASP A 34 -6.07 5.64 6.48
C ASP A 34 -5.95 5.61 4.95
N ASN A 35 -5.54 6.73 4.35
CA ASN A 35 -5.23 6.80 2.93
C ASN A 35 -3.91 7.53 2.72
N LEU A 36 -3.06 6.94 1.89
CA LEU A 36 -1.79 7.53 1.49
C LEU A 36 -1.83 7.96 0.03
N TYR A 37 -1.38 9.18 -0.22
CA TYR A 37 -1.17 9.74 -1.56
C TYR A 37 0.30 10.07 -1.76
N TRP A 38 0.77 10.01 -3.01
CA TRP A 38 2.07 10.55 -3.43
C TRP A 38 1.80 11.66 -4.46
N GLN A 39 2.27 12.85 -4.15
CA GLN A 39 1.98 14.08 -4.89
C GLN A 39 3.26 14.68 -5.43
N SER A 40 3.18 15.28 -6.61
CA SER A 40 4.25 16.09 -7.19
C SER A 40 4.07 17.55 -6.83
N GLN A 41 5.17 18.29 -6.67
CA GLN A 41 5.12 19.76 -6.65
C GLN A 41 4.63 20.34 -7.97
N ARG A 42 4.84 19.62 -9.07
CA ARG A 42 4.29 19.99 -10.38
C ARG A 42 2.89 19.40 -10.49
N ALA A 43 1.88 20.23 -10.68
CA ALA A 43 0.52 19.76 -10.87
C ALA A 43 0.32 19.19 -12.29
N ASP A 44 -0.53 18.17 -12.39
CA ASP A 44 -1.25 17.86 -13.62
C ASP A 44 -2.13 19.06 -14.00
N ASP A 45 -2.14 19.42 -15.28
CA ASP A 45 -2.97 20.51 -15.80
C ASP A 45 -3.61 20.06 -17.11
N VAL A 46 -4.93 19.96 -17.13
CA VAL A 46 -5.73 19.63 -18.32
C VAL A 46 -5.90 20.83 -19.26
N GLY A 47 -5.50 22.03 -18.83
CA GLY A 47 -5.65 23.25 -19.58
C GLY A 47 -7.13 23.67 -19.72
N PRO A 48 -7.44 24.54 -20.71
CA PRO A 48 -8.81 24.99 -20.93
C PRO A 48 -9.68 23.85 -21.50
N PRO A 49 -11.01 23.83 -21.26
CA PRO A 49 -11.91 22.79 -21.77
C PRO A 49 -11.88 22.57 -23.30
N THR A 50 -11.40 23.56 -24.07
CA THR A 50 -11.21 23.43 -25.52
C THR A 50 -10.11 22.45 -25.92
N ASN A 51 -9.28 22.00 -24.97
CA ASN A 51 -8.21 21.03 -25.22
C ASN A 51 -8.74 19.59 -25.29
N ASP A 52 -9.92 19.35 -24.72
CA ASP A 52 -10.49 18.03 -24.54
C ASP A 52 -11.30 17.56 -25.76
N ALA A 53 -11.40 16.23 -25.91
CA ALA A 53 -12.28 15.56 -26.86
C ALA A 53 -13.35 14.75 -26.09
N ALA A 54 -14.33 14.21 -26.81
CA ALA A 54 -15.53 13.59 -26.21
C ALA A 54 -15.28 12.51 -25.13
N PHE A 55 -14.07 11.93 -25.10
CA PHE A 55 -13.65 10.92 -24.11
C PHE A 55 -12.18 11.06 -23.67
N ASP A 56 -11.50 12.16 -24.04
CA ASP A 56 -10.08 12.34 -23.78
C ASP A 56 -9.82 13.76 -23.26
N SER A 57 -9.16 13.87 -22.11
CA SER A 57 -8.57 15.15 -21.69
C SER A 57 -7.13 15.23 -22.14
N LYS A 58 -6.76 16.36 -22.75
CA LYS A 58 -5.38 16.60 -23.20
C LYS A 58 -4.67 17.47 -22.18
N GLN A 59 -3.72 16.89 -21.47
CA GLN A 59 -2.95 17.64 -20.48
C GLN A 59 -1.93 18.56 -21.14
N VAL A 60 -1.83 19.79 -20.63
CA VAL A 60 -0.78 20.76 -20.99
C VAL A 60 0.47 20.57 -20.14
N SER A 61 0.33 20.03 -18.93
CA SER A 61 1.45 19.57 -18.12
C SER A 61 1.07 18.36 -17.29
N TRP A 62 2.07 17.56 -16.95
CA TRP A 62 1.94 16.36 -16.13
C TRP A 62 2.69 16.55 -14.82
N ALA A 63 2.17 15.94 -13.77
CA ALA A 63 2.90 15.75 -12.53
C ALA A 63 4.22 15.02 -12.77
N ASP A 64 5.28 15.49 -12.11
CA ASP A 64 6.59 14.86 -12.19
C ASP A 64 6.81 13.96 -10.97
N MET A 65 6.61 12.66 -11.19
CA MET A 65 6.80 11.62 -10.17
C MET A 65 8.16 10.91 -10.26
N THR A 66 9.08 11.40 -11.10
CA THR A 66 10.34 10.69 -11.40
C THR A 66 11.25 10.52 -10.19
N ALA A 67 11.11 11.37 -9.17
CA ALA A 67 11.84 11.24 -7.91
C ALA A 67 11.56 9.92 -7.17
N LEU A 68 10.38 9.31 -7.37
CA LEU A 68 10.07 8.00 -6.80
C LEU A 68 11.07 6.93 -7.26
N ASN A 69 11.60 7.01 -8.49
CA ASN A 69 12.58 6.04 -9.01
C ASN A 69 13.88 5.98 -8.19
N TYR A 70 14.14 7.01 -7.38
CA TYR A 70 15.32 7.12 -6.52
C TYR A 70 15.00 6.93 -5.04
N LEU A 71 13.78 6.49 -4.71
CA LEU A 71 13.39 6.18 -3.35
C LEU A 71 14.34 5.12 -2.77
N PRO A 72 15.01 5.38 -1.63
CA PRO A 72 15.96 4.46 -1.06
C PRO A 72 15.34 3.08 -0.84
N LYS A 73 16.09 2.01 -1.13
CA LYS A 73 15.61 0.67 -0.87
C LYS A 73 15.45 0.44 0.64
N THR A 74 14.35 -0.18 1.04
CA THR A 74 14.10 -0.56 2.43
C THR A 74 13.80 -2.06 2.53
N ALA A 75 14.03 -2.64 3.70
CA ALA A 75 13.73 -4.04 3.97
C ALA A 75 12.73 -4.11 5.12
N LEU A 76 11.75 -5.00 4.99
CA LEU A 76 10.74 -5.23 6.02
C LEU A 76 11.00 -6.52 6.76
N ASP A 77 10.72 -6.51 8.05
CA ASP A 77 10.58 -7.72 8.84
C ASP A 77 9.16 -8.26 8.61
N VAL A 78 9.06 -9.36 7.85
CA VAL A 78 7.78 -9.98 7.47
C VAL A 78 7.57 -11.26 8.28
N THR A 79 6.39 -11.40 8.87
CA THR A 79 5.96 -12.65 9.52
C THR A 79 4.54 -12.99 9.10
N ALA A 80 4.20 -14.28 9.10
CA ALA A 80 2.87 -14.74 8.77
C ALA A 80 2.46 -15.90 9.67
N ARG A 81 1.20 -15.89 10.13
CA ARG A 81 0.63 -16.94 10.96
C ARG A 81 -0.82 -17.22 10.61
N TYR A 82 -1.30 -18.43 10.90
CA TYR A 82 -2.74 -18.69 10.85
C TYR A 82 -3.47 -17.99 12.01
N ASP A 83 -4.69 -17.53 11.77
CA ASP A 83 -5.49 -16.79 12.77
C ASP A 83 -5.93 -17.69 13.93
N ASP A 84 -6.37 -18.92 13.62
CA ASP A 84 -6.89 -19.88 14.59
C ASP A 84 -6.17 -21.23 14.49
N ALA A 85 -6.02 -21.90 15.63
CA ALA A 85 -5.49 -23.26 15.70
C ALA A 85 -6.45 -24.27 15.05
N GLY A 86 -6.30 -24.47 13.74
CA GLY A 86 -7.06 -25.45 12.94
C GLY A 86 -7.70 -24.87 11.67
N ALA A 87 -7.80 -23.54 11.54
CA ALA A 87 -8.23 -22.87 10.33
C ALA A 87 -6.99 -22.51 9.49
N THR A 88 -6.76 -23.26 8.41
CA THR A 88 -5.58 -23.05 7.55
C THR A 88 -5.88 -22.17 6.34
N ASP A 89 -7.02 -21.50 6.31
CA ASP A 89 -7.48 -20.67 5.20
C ASP A 89 -7.35 -19.16 5.47
N LYS A 90 -7.16 -18.76 6.74
CA LYS A 90 -6.98 -17.37 7.15
C LYS A 90 -5.57 -17.13 7.69
N VAL A 91 -4.92 -16.07 7.23
CA VAL A 91 -3.53 -15.74 7.54
C VAL A 91 -3.41 -14.26 7.95
N THR A 92 -2.90 -14.02 9.15
CA THR A 92 -2.40 -12.70 9.57
C THR A 92 -0.97 -12.53 9.05
N ILE A 93 -0.75 -11.51 8.24
CA ILE A 93 0.54 -11.12 7.66
C ILE A 93 0.96 -9.82 8.34
N ARG A 94 2.12 -9.83 9.01
CA ARG A 94 2.64 -8.66 9.71
C ARG A 94 3.89 -8.13 9.01
N LEU A 95 3.85 -6.85 8.69
CA LEU A 95 4.89 -6.11 7.99
C LEU A 95 5.43 -5.05 8.94
N HIS A 96 6.64 -5.24 9.46
CA HIS A 96 7.30 -4.24 10.30
C HIS A 96 8.44 -3.56 9.55
N ASN A 97 8.51 -2.23 9.60
CA ASN A 97 9.60 -1.47 9.02
C ASN A 97 10.58 -1.01 10.12
N PRO A 98 11.72 -1.70 10.30
CA PRO A 98 12.72 -1.31 11.30
C PRO A 98 13.57 -0.10 10.87
N ASN A 99 13.41 0.38 9.63
CA ASN A 99 14.22 1.45 9.06
C ASN A 99 13.52 2.81 9.20
N PRO A 100 14.24 3.94 9.14
CA PRO A 100 13.62 5.28 9.18
C PRO A 100 12.94 5.70 7.88
N GLY A 101 13.25 5.04 6.75
CA GLY A 101 12.65 5.33 5.44
C GLY A 101 11.28 4.67 5.26
N ILE A 102 10.54 5.10 4.24
CA ILE A 102 9.22 4.54 3.89
C ILE A 102 9.36 3.23 3.10
N ALA A 103 8.51 2.24 3.37
CA ALA A 103 8.32 1.05 2.54
C ALA A 103 7.04 1.20 1.75
N PHE A 104 7.18 1.60 0.48
CA PHE A 104 6.09 2.12 -0.32
C PHE A 104 5.43 1.03 -1.17
N PHE A 105 4.09 0.93 -1.06
CA PHE A 105 3.23 0.12 -1.93
C PHE A 105 3.51 -1.40 -1.85
N GLU A 106 3.56 -1.91 -0.63
CA GLU A 106 3.78 -3.31 -0.29
C GLU A 106 2.55 -4.16 -0.60
N ARG A 107 2.72 -5.10 -1.52
CA ARG A 107 1.74 -6.10 -1.89
C ARG A 107 2.08 -7.43 -1.24
N ALA A 108 1.12 -7.98 -0.51
CA ALA A 108 1.18 -9.34 0.02
C ALA A 108 0.47 -10.32 -0.90
N GLU A 109 1.05 -11.51 -1.09
CA GLU A 109 0.53 -12.62 -1.89
C GLU A 109 0.59 -13.92 -1.07
N LEU A 110 -0.53 -14.62 -0.91
CA LEU A 110 -0.58 -15.95 -0.30
C LEU A 110 -0.28 -17.05 -1.33
N LEU A 111 0.65 -17.95 -1.01
CA LEU A 111 1.20 -18.95 -1.93
C LEU A 111 1.14 -20.38 -1.34
N THR A 112 1.03 -21.39 -2.22
CA THR A 112 1.10 -22.81 -1.82
C THR A 112 2.55 -23.31 -1.60
N SER A 113 3.52 -22.68 -2.28
CA SER A 113 4.96 -22.95 -2.17
C SER A 113 5.75 -21.67 -2.45
N PRO A 114 7.06 -21.58 -2.11
CA PRO A 114 7.81 -20.32 -2.23
C PRO A 114 7.85 -19.70 -3.63
N LEU A 115 7.76 -20.54 -4.66
CA LEU A 115 7.84 -20.15 -6.07
C LEU A 115 6.49 -20.22 -6.80
N ALA A 116 5.40 -20.52 -6.07
CA ALA A 116 4.09 -20.56 -6.67
C ALA A 116 3.60 -19.16 -7.04
N GLU A 117 2.60 -19.13 -7.93
CA GLU A 117 1.74 -17.98 -8.14
C GLU A 117 0.82 -17.75 -6.93
N GLU A 118 0.25 -16.54 -6.87
CA GLU A 118 -0.76 -16.20 -5.87
C GLU A 118 -1.97 -17.16 -5.95
N ILE A 119 -2.44 -17.60 -4.78
CA ILE A 119 -3.66 -18.39 -4.65
C ILE A 119 -4.85 -17.49 -4.99
N LEU A 120 -5.73 -17.97 -5.88
CA LEU A 120 -6.96 -17.28 -6.23
C LEU A 120 -8.15 -18.27 -6.22
N PRO A 121 -9.39 -17.80 -5.92
CA PRO A 121 -9.71 -16.48 -5.36
C PRO A 121 -9.12 -16.28 -3.96
N ILE A 122 -8.94 -15.01 -3.59
CA ILE A 122 -8.42 -14.55 -2.30
C ILE A 122 -9.16 -13.27 -1.89
N GLU A 123 -9.35 -13.08 -0.59
CA GLU A 123 -9.83 -11.85 0.01
C GLU A 123 -8.75 -11.28 0.93
N TYR A 124 -8.50 -9.97 0.85
CA TYR A 124 -7.67 -9.24 1.81
C TYR A 124 -8.50 -8.12 2.42
N ASP A 125 -8.33 -7.85 3.71
CA ASP A 125 -8.90 -6.67 4.35
C ASP A 125 -8.19 -5.37 3.90
N ASP A 126 -6.90 -5.47 3.61
CA ASP A 126 -6.06 -4.42 3.05
C ASP A 126 -4.92 -5.02 2.19
N ASN A 127 -4.43 -4.28 1.20
CA ASN A 127 -3.27 -4.69 0.40
C ASN A 127 -2.71 -3.46 -0.33
N TYR A 128 -1.48 -3.55 -0.86
CA TYR A 128 -0.76 -2.39 -1.43
C TYR A 128 -0.50 -1.28 -0.40
N VAL A 129 -0.25 -1.68 0.84
CA VAL A 129 -0.07 -0.80 1.99
C VAL A 129 1.27 -0.08 1.94
N THR A 130 1.44 0.95 2.76
CA THR A 130 2.74 1.60 2.94
C THR A 130 3.11 1.59 4.41
N VAL A 131 4.33 1.13 4.72
CA VAL A 131 4.80 1.00 6.10
C VAL A 131 5.82 2.10 6.37
N PHE A 132 5.45 3.10 7.17
CA PHE A 132 6.38 4.16 7.57
C PHE A 132 7.45 3.64 8.52
N GLY A 133 8.52 4.42 8.68
CA GLY A 133 9.65 3.99 9.49
C GLY A 133 9.28 3.79 10.96
N GLY A 134 9.61 2.62 11.49
CA GLY A 134 9.27 2.18 12.84
C GLY A 134 7.86 1.59 12.99
N GLU A 135 6.99 1.70 11.98
CA GLU A 135 5.61 1.24 12.06
C GLU A 135 5.48 -0.26 11.79
N THR A 136 4.29 -0.79 12.10
CA THR A 136 3.86 -2.13 11.74
C THR A 136 2.46 -2.04 11.14
N VAL A 137 2.25 -2.75 10.04
CA VAL A 137 0.93 -2.97 9.45
C VAL A 137 0.61 -4.47 9.50
N GLU A 138 -0.64 -4.82 9.78
CA GLU A 138 -1.15 -6.19 9.69
C GLU A 138 -2.18 -6.26 8.55
N ILE A 139 -2.04 -7.29 7.72
CA ILE A 139 -2.93 -7.62 6.61
C ILE A 139 -3.52 -9.00 6.89
N HIS A 140 -4.82 -9.17 6.74
CA HIS A 140 -5.51 -10.43 6.92
C HIS A 140 -5.97 -10.96 5.56
N GLY A 141 -5.39 -12.09 5.14
CA GLY A 141 -5.76 -12.79 3.91
C GLY A 141 -6.64 -14.00 4.19
N HIS A 142 -7.69 -14.19 3.38
CA HIS A 142 -8.58 -15.35 3.44
C HIS A 142 -8.68 -16.05 2.08
N VAL A 143 -8.34 -17.34 2.06
CA VAL A 143 -8.51 -18.23 0.89
C VAL A 143 -9.85 -18.96 1.03
N PRO A 144 -10.92 -18.55 0.34
CA PRO A 144 -12.23 -19.20 0.47
C PRO A 144 -12.29 -20.59 -0.19
N THR A 145 -11.28 -20.96 -0.99
CA THR A 145 -11.23 -22.23 -1.71
C THR A 145 -10.86 -23.39 -0.80
N ALA A 146 -11.83 -24.26 -0.52
CA ALA A 146 -11.60 -25.48 0.25
C ALA A 146 -10.49 -26.35 -0.35
N GLY A 147 -9.59 -26.85 0.50
CA GLY A 147 -8.51 -27.77 0.10
C GLY A 147 -7.24 -27.09 -0.42
N THR A 148 -7.20 -25.76 -0.51
CA THR A 148 -5.97 -25.01 -0.80
C THR A 148 -5.47 -24.33 0.47
N THR A 149 -4.27 -24.69 0.91
CA THR A 149 -3.65 -24.12 2.13
C THR A 149 -2.55 -23.14 1.72
N PRO A 150 -2.65 -21.84 2.05
CA PRO A 150 -1.55 -20.90 1.97
C PRO A 150 -0.44 -21.29 2.96
N ARG A 151 0.72 -21.69 2.44
CA ARG A 151 1.87 -22.11 3.27
C ARG A 151 2.99 -21.08 3.29
N TRP A 152 2.94 -20.11 2.38
CA TRP A 152 3.95 -19.09 2.20
C TRP A 152 3.29 -17.74 1.91
N VAL A 153 3.99 -16.67 2.26
CA VAL A 153 3.62 -15.30 1.90
C VAL A 153 4.79 -14.70 1.14
N ARG A 154 4.50 -14.08 0.00
CA ARG A 154 5.44 -13.21 -0.71
C ARG A 154 5.00 -11.76 -0.51
N VAL A 155 5.92 -10.92 -0.06
CA VAL A 155 5.73 -9.47 0.03
C VAL A 155 6.67 -8.79 -0.93
N SER A 156 6.15 -7.88 -1.75
CA SER A 156 6.92 -7.08 -2.69
C SER A 156 6.41 -5.65 -2.69
N GLY A 157 7.31 -4.68 -2.72
CA GLY A 157 6.96 -3.26 -2.73
C GLY A 157 7.73 -2.49 -3.79
N TYR A 158 7.37 -1.22 -3.96
CA TYR A 158 7.99 -0.33 -4.96
C TYR A 158 9.50 -0.14 -4.69
N ASN A 159 9.86 0.11 -3.43
CA ASN A 159 11.25 0.26 -2.99
C ASN A 159 11.70 -0.84 -2.01
N SER A 160 10.95 -1.92 -1.86
CA SER A 160 11.33 -3.01 -0.96
C SER A 160 11.97 -4.18 -1.67
N VAL A 161 12.82 -4.92 -0.96
CA VAL A 161 13.37 -6.19 -1.45
C VAL A 161 12.28 -7.27 -1.31
N PRO A 162 11.90 -7.98 -2.39
CA PRO A 162 10.91 -9.03 -2.29
C PRO A 162 11.30 -10.09 -1.26
N THR A 163 10.38 -10.40 -0.35
CA THR A 163 10.61 -11.32 0.76
C THR A 163 9.58 -12.43 0.72
N VAL A 164 10.02 -13.66 0.98
CA VAL A 164 9.15 -14.84 1.00
C VAL A 164 9.33 -15.56 2.32
N VAL A 165 8.25 -15.71 3.09
CA VAL A 165 8.26 -16.34 4.42
C VAL A 165 7.24 -17.47 4.51
N ALA A 166 7.51 -18.46 5.35
CA ALA A 166 6.54 -19.50 5.65
C ALA A 166 5.43 -18.97 6.56
N VAL A 167 4.24 -19.54 6.44
CA VAL A 167 3.14 -19.33 7.38
C VAL A 167 3.28 -20.32 8.53
N HIS A 168 3.25 -19.81 9.77
CA HIS A 168 3.42 -20.61 11.00
C HIS A 168 2.12 -20.83 11.78
#